data_AF-A0A1A9A6W8-F1
#
_entry.id   AF-A0A1A9A6W8-F1
#
_cell.length_a   1.000
_cell.length_b   1.000
_cell.length_c   1.000
_cell.angle_alpha   90.00
_cell.angle_beta   90.00
_cell.angle_gamma   90.00
#
_symmetry.space_group_name_H-M   'P 1'
#
loop_
_entity.id
_entity.type
_entity.pdbx_description
1 polymer ?
#
loop_
_entity_poly.entity_id
_entity_poly.type
_entity_poly.pdbx_seq_one_letter_code
_entity_poly.pdbx_strand_id
1 'polypeptide(L)'
;MEQSTWAEVAAAVAASPYPVEVLPADPARAAACLTTLEITTRSWLGAVVAGTGGLLVDHGWLRVLGGGHPRLPDVAAESSATAGLVVIGYDVMGGVFGWIQGQPGARPTVHYFGPDELAWLDLEQGYADWLYAVLAGSLTRFYETLRWPGWEAEVAALGPDEGFTVFPPPFTKEGQDLARVSRRPAPLAQVVSFYQDTARQFGS
;
A
#
# COMPACT_ATOMS: atom_id res chain seq x y z
N MET A 1 -29.05 5.25 -11.59
CA MET A 1 -27.62 5.14 -11.89
C MET A 1 -26.91 5.52 -10.60
N GLU A 2 -26.35 4.54 -9.88
CA GLU A 2 -25.64 4.82 -8.63
C GLU A 2 -24.42 5.70 -8.91
N GLN A 3 -24.24 6.76 -8.12
CA GLN A 3 -23.18 7.73 -8.31
C GLN A 3 -21.89 7.21 -7.67
N SER A 4 -20.91 6.85 -8.49
CA SER A 4 -19.58 6.43 -8.04
C SER A 4 -18.73 7.63 -7.61
N THR A 5 -17.86 7.44 -6.62
CA THR A 5 -16.86 8.43 -6.18
C THR A 5 -15.59 8.47 -7.06
N TRP A 6 -15.54 7.72 -8.17
CA TRP A 6 -14.35 7.67 -9.04
C TRP A 6 -13.90 9.04 -9.55
N ALA A 7 -14.84 9.94 -9.84
CA ALA A 7 -14.50 11.29 -10.29
C ALA A 7 -13.66 12.07 -9.26
N GLU A 8 -13.93 11.86 -7.96
CA GLU A 8 -13.17 12.47 -6.86
C GLU A 8 -11.76 11.88 -6.78
N VAL A 9 -11.65 10.55 -6.85
CA VAL A 9 -10.36 9.83 -6.84
C VAL A 9 -9.51 10.26 -8.04
N ALA A 10 -10.09 10.28 -9.24
CA ALA A 10 -9.39 10.69 -10.46
C ALA A 10 -8.91 12.15 -10.39
N ALA A 11 -9.71 13.05 -9.80
CA ALA A 11 -9.30 14.43 -9.57
C ALA A 11 -8.13 14.52 -8.57
N ALA A 12 -8.16 13.75 -7.48
CA ALA A 12 -7.07 13.69 -6.51
C ALA A 12 -5.78 13.14 -7.13
N VAL A 13 -5.89 12.09 -7.96
CA VAL A 13 -4.76 11.55 -8.73
C VAL A 13 -4.17 12.60 -9.67
N ALA A 14 -5.02 13.33 -10.41
CA ALA A 14 -4.56 14.36 -11.34
C ALA A 14 -3.93 15.57 -10.65
N ALA A 15 -4.35 15.88 -9.43
CA ALA A 15 -3.82 16.98 -8.62
C ALA A 15 -2.58 16.60 -7.79
N SER A 16 -2.18 15.32 -7.81
CA SER A 16 -1.09 14.81 -6.99
C SER A 16 0.23 15.51 -7.30
N PRO A 17 1.03 15.88 -6.27
CA PRO A 17 2.38 16.40 -6.47
C PRO A 17 3.37 15.30 -6.88
N TYR A 18 2.97 14.03 -6.75
CA TYR A 18 3.75 12.85 -7.13
C TYR A 18 3.32 12.34 -8.50
N PRO A 19 4.23 11.70 -9.27
CA PRO A 19 3.82 10.89 -10.39
C PRO A 19 2.96 9.71 -9.90
N VAL A 20 1.78 9.55 -10.51
CA VAL A 20 0.85 8.45 -10.20
C VAL A 20 0.51 7.71 -11.49
N GLU A 21 0.83 6.43 -11.53
CA GLU A 21 0.39 5.54 -12.61
C GLU A 21 -0.87 4.79 -12.17
N VAL A 22 -1.91 4.85 -13.01
CA VAL A 22 -3.16 4.12 -12.81
C VAL A 22 -3.12 2.85 -13.65
N LEU A 23 -3.02 1.69 -13.00
CA LEU A 23 -3.03 0.40 -13.70
C LEU A 23 -4.44 0.09 -14.21
N PRO A 24 -4.59 -0.47 -15.43
CA PRO A 24 -5.90 -0.76 -16.00
C PRO A 24 -6.62 -1.82 -15.18
N ALA A 25 -7.92 -1.62 -14.97
CA ALA A 25 -8.77 -2.59 -14.30
C ALA A 25 -9.16 -3.74 -15.24
N ASP A 26 -9.23 -4.95 -14.70
CA ASP A 26 -10.00 -6.05 -15.28
C ASP A 26 -11.43 -5.99 -14.72
N PRO A 27 -12.46 -5.75 -15.55
CA PRO A 27 -13.83 -5.60 -15.05
C PRO A 27 -14.38 -6.83 -14.33
N ALA A 28 -13.98 -8.03 -14.73
CA ALA A 28 -14.45 -9.27 -14.12
C ALA A 28 -13.81 -9.48 -12.74
N ARG A 29 -12.50 -9.24 -12.62
CA ARG A 29 -11.80 -9.28 -11.32
C ARG A 29 -12.32 -8.19 -10.39
N ALA A 30 -12.51 -6.98 -10.88
CA ALA A 30 -13.04 -5.86 -10.11
C ALA A 30 -14.44 -6.18 -9.55
N ALA A 31 -15.35 -6.70 -10.39
CA ALA A 31 -16.70 -7.09 -9.95
C ALA A 31 -16.67 -8.21 -8.88
N ALA A 32 -15.79 -9.18 -9.03
CA ALA A 32 -15.58 -10.23 -8.04
C ALA A 32 -15.07 -9.64 -6.70
N CYS A 33 -14.08 -8.75 -6.74
CA CYS A 33 -13.53 -8.09 -5.55
C CYS A 33 -14.59 -7.27 -4.79
N LEU A 34 -15.40 -6.47 -5.51
CA LEU A 34 -16.49 -5.71 -4.90
C LEU A 34 -17.49 -6.62 -4.18
N THR A 35 -17.80 -7.77 -4.79
CA THR A 35 -18.71 -8.77 -4.23
C THR A 35 -18.11 -9.43 -2.99
N THR A 36 -16.86 -9.89 -3.07
CA THR A 36 -16.16 -10.56 -1.97
C THR A 36 -16.00 -9.68 -0.74
N LEU A 37 -15.73 -8.39 -0.94
CA LEU A 37 -15.56 -7.42 0.14
C LEU A 37 -16.88 -6.74 0.57
N GLU A 38 -17.99 -7.03 -0.12
CA GLU A 38 -19.31 -6.42 0.12
C GLU A 38 -19.28 -4.87 0.11
N ILE A 39 -18.44 -4.29 -0.77
CA ILE A 39 -18.29 -2.83 -0.92
C ILE A 39 -18.93 -2.33 -2.21
N THR A 40 -19.23 -1.03 -2.26
CA THR A 40 -19.83 -0.38 -3.44
C THR A 40 -18.96 0.77 -3.93
N THR A 41 -19.14 1.18 -5.18
CA THR A 41 -18.40 2.30 -5.79
C THR A 41 -18.75 3.68 -5.22
N ARG A 42 -19.65 3.74 -4.23
CA ARG A 42 -19.98 4.94 -3.44
C ARG A 42 -18.93 5.26 -2.38
N SER A 43 -18.01 4.35 -2.09
CA SER A 43 -16.82 4.62 -1.27
C SER A 43 -15.57 4.74 -2.16
N TRP A 44 -14.57 5.47 -1.67
CA TRP A 44 -13.28 5.59 -2.37
C TRP A 44 -12.62 4.22 -2.57
N LEU A 45 -12.67 3.32 -1.57
CA LEU A 45 -12.17 1.95 -1.70
C LEU A 45 -12.85 1.22 -2.85
N GLY A 46 -14.19 1.22 -2.89
CA GLY A 46 -14.93 0.57 -3.97
C GLY A 46 -14.69 1.23 -5.34
N ALA A 47 -14.50 2.55 -5.38
CA ALA A 47 -14.17 3.25 -6.63
C ALA A 47 -12.77 2.89 -7.15
N VAL A 48 -11.76 2.78 -6.28
CA VAL A 48 -10.41 2.33 -6.66
C VAL A 48 -10.43 0.88 -7.12
N VAL A 49 -11.14 0.00 -6.42
CA VAL A 49 -11.28 -1.42 -6.77
C VAL A 49 -11.99 -1.59 -8.12
N ALA A 50 -13.04 -0.81 -8.38
CA ALA A 50 -13.78 -0.87 -9.63
C ALA A 50 -13.04 -0.24 -10.81
N GLY A 51 -12.34 0.87 -10.56
CA GLY A 51 -11.76 1.73 -11.60
C GLY A 51 -10.33 1.40 -11.97
N THR A 52 -9.61 0.61 -11.17
CA THR A 52 -8.16 0.39 -11.34
C THR A 52 -7.74 -1.05 -11.04
N GLY A 53 -6.65 -1.50 -11.66
CA GLY A 53 -5.90 -2.66 -11.19
C GLY A 53 -5.04 -2.36 -9.96
N GLY A 54 -4.78 -1.08 -9.71
CA GLY A 54 -3.99 -0.53 -8.61
C GLY A 54 -3.43 0.84 -8.98
N LEU A 55 -2.87 1.55 -8.00
CA LEU A 55 -2.19 2.83 -8.18
C LEU A 55 -0.72 2.70 -7.79
N LEU A 56 0.19 3.12 -8.67
CA LEU A 56 1.62 3.24 -8.35
C LEU A 56 1.92 4.71 -8.08
N VAL A 57 2.09 5.06 -6.81
CA VAL A 57 2.23 6.44 -6.33
C VAL A 57 3.71 6.72 -6.04
N ASP A 58 4.15 7.90 -6.46
CA ASP A 58 5.50 8.44 -6.21
C ASP A 58 6.59 7.51 -6.76
N HIS A 59 6.62 7.41 -8.10
CA HIS A 59 7.48 6.51 -8.87
C HIS A 59 7.19 5.02 -8.66
N GLY A 60 6.11 4.69 -7.96
CA GLY A 60 5.76 3.33 -7.57
C GLY A 60 6.30 2.92 -6.20
N TRP A 61 6.74 3.89 -5.39
CA TRP A 61 7.11 3.68 -3.99
C TRP A 61 5.97 3.04 -3.21
N LEU A 62 4.77 3.64 -3.27
CA LEU A 62 3.55 3.11 -2.67
C LEU A 62 2.68 2.49 -3.76
N ARG A 63 2.20 1.28 -3.51
CA ARG A 63 1.35 0.51 -4.41
C ARG A 63 0.00 0.29 -3.75
N VAL A 64 -0.98 1.09 -4.12
CA VAL A 64 -2.36 0.96 -3.60
C VAL A 64 -3.06 -0.13 -4.41
N LEU A 65 -3.64 -1.11 -3.72
CA LEU A 65 -4.32 -2.23 -4.37
C LEU A 65 -5.70 -1.81 -4.89
N GLY A 66 -6.03 -2.29 -6.10
CA GLY A 66 -7.34 -2.14 -6.72
C GLY A 66 -7.99 -3.50 -6.99
N GLY A 67 -8.70 -3.61 -8.13
CA GLY A 67 -9.27 -4.86 -8.62
C GLY A 67 -8.24 -5.85 -9.19
N GLY A 68 -6.95 -5.52 -9.08
CA GLY A 68 -5.82 -6.37 -9.43
C GLY A 68 -5.27 -6.16 -10.85
N HIS A 69 -4.00 -6.50 -11.00
CA HIS A 69 -3.24 -6.43 -12.25
C HIS A 69 -2.42 -7.73 -12.40
N PRO A 70 -1.93 -8.15 -13.58
CA PRO A 70 -1.07 -9.33 -13.68
C PRO A 70 0.20 -9.29 -12.81
N ARG A 71 0.64 -8.08 -12.42
CA ARG A 71 1.85 -7.84 -11.62
C ARG A 71 1.56 -7.21 -10.24
N LEU A 72 0.30 -7.18 -9.81
CA LEU A 72 -0.09 -6.66 -8.50
C LEU A 72 -1.34 -7.41 -8.03
N PRO A 73 -1.38 -7.96 -6.81
CA PRO A 73 -2.54 -8.67 -6.33
C PRO A 73 -3.77 -7.75 -6.28
N ASP A 74 -4.96 -8.34 -6.33
CA ASP A 74 -6.17 -7.60 -5.99
C ASP A 74 -6.35 -7.53 -4.47
N VAL A 75 -7.12 -6.53 -4.04
CA VAL A 75 -7.41 -6.28 -2.62
C VAL A 75 -8.09 -7.46 -1.92
N ALA A 76 -8.85 -8.29 -2.65
CA ALA A 76 -9.61 -9.38 -2.07
C ALA A 76 -8.71 -10.58 -1.76
N ALA A 77 -7.74 -10.89 -2.63
CA ALA A 77 -6.76 -11.96 -2.43
C ALA A 77 -5.91 -11.75 -1.17
N GLU A 78 -5.65 -10.50 -0.81
CA GLU A 78 -4.83 -10.13 0.36
C GLU A 78 -5.66 -9.81 1.61
N SER A 79 -6.99 -9.97 1.53
CA SER A 79 -7.89 -9.72 2.66
C SER A 79 -8.02 -10.95 3.56
N SER A 80 -8.09 -10.71 4.87
CA SER A 80 -8.35 -11.73 5.88
C SER A 80 -9.63 -11.38 6.63
N ALA A 81 -10.74 -12.01 6.24
CA ALA A 81 -12.03 -11.81 6.87
C ALA A 81 -12.03 -12.20 8.36
N THR A 82 -11.27 -13.22 8.74
CA THR A 82 -11.14 -13.67 10.14
C THR A 82 -10.34 -12.70 11.01
N ALA A 83 -9.41 -11.96 10.41
CA ALA A 83 -8.62 -10.94 11.11
C ALA A 83 -9.25 -9.54 11.03
N GLY A 84 -10.34 -9.36 10.28
CA GLY A 84 -10.93 -8.04 10.03
C GLY A 84 -9.96 -7.07 9.33
N LEU A 85 -9.02 -7.62 8.53
CA LEU A 85 -7.96 -6.89 7.86
C LEU A 85 -8.14 -6.98 6.35
N VAL A 86 -8.16 -5.82 5.69
CA VAL A 86 -8.06 -5.71 4.23
C VAL A 86 -6.72 -5.07 3.92
N VAL A 87 -5.79 -5.80 3.30
CA VAL A 87 -4.54 -5.17 2.84
C VAL A 87 -4.86 -4.27 1.66
N ILE A 88 -4.52 -3.00 1.78
CA ILE A 88 -4.85 -1.96 0.80
C ILE A 88 -3.63 -1.42 0.06
N GLY A 89 -2.43 -1.79 0.46
CA GLY A 89 -1.23 -1.41 -0.26
C GLY A 89 0.06 -1.93 0.35
N TYR A 90 1.12 -1.78 -0.44
CA TYR A 90 2.49 -2.10 -0.04
C TYR A 90 3.42 -0.96 -0.42
N ASP A 91 4.53 -0.82 0.28
CA ASP A 91 5.65 -0.04 -0.21
C ASP A 91 6.81 -0.91 -0.71
N VAL A 92 7.72 -0.29 -1.45
CA VAL A 92 8.91 -0.92 -2.02
C VAL A 92 9.85 -1.52 -0.97
N MET A 93 9.73 -1.12 0.30
CA MET A 93 10.54 -1.62 1.40
C MET A 93 9.87 -2.81 2.12
N GLY A 94 8.73 -3.28 1.63
CA GLY A 94 7.97 -4.38 2.22
C GLY A 94 7.03 -3.95 3.35
N GLY A 95 6.82 -2.65 3.53
CA GLY A 95 5.79 -2.15 4.43
C GLY A 95 4.39 -2.47 3.90
N VAL A 96 3.44 -2.70 4.81
CA VAL A 96 2.07 -3.13 4.48
C VAL A 96 1.07 -2.12 5.03
N PHE A 97 0.14 -1.68 4.20
CA PHE A 97 -1.01 -0.88 4.62
C PHE A 97 -2.24 -1.77 4.72
N GLY A 98 -2.87 -1.76 5.90
CA GLY A 98 -4.07 -2.53 6.18
C GLY A 98 -5.22 -1.61 6.58
N TRP A 99 -6.39 -1.77 5.98
CA TRP A 99 -7.63 -1.20 6.50
C TRP A 99 -8.24 -2.21 7.47
N ILE A 100 -8.22 -1.87 8.76
CA ILE A 100 -8.50 -2.80 9.85
C ILE A 100 -9.78 -2.39 10.56
N GLN A 101 -10.65 -3.38 10.81
CA GLN A 101 -11.84 -3.19 11.61
C GLN A 101 -11.47 -2.91 13.06
N GLY A 102 -11.89 -1.75 13.55
CA GLY A 102 -11.74 -1.38 14.96
C GLY A 102 -12.67 -2.18 15.88
N GLN A 103 -12.65 -1.84 17.17
CA GLN A 103 -13.57 -2.42 18.16
C GLN A 103 -15.05 -2.20 17.75
N PRO A 104 -15.99 -3.01 18.26
CA PRO A 104 -17.41 -2.82 17.99
C PRO A 104 -17.86 -1.37 18.25
N GLY A 105 -18.41 -0.72 17.21
CA GLY A 105 -18.84 0.68 17.25
C GLY A 105 -17.79 1.71 16.79
N ALA A 106 -16.53 1.30 16.61
CA ALA A 106 -15.51 2.12 15.97
C ALA A 106 -15.54 1.98 14.45
N ARG A 107 -15.14 3.04 13.75
CA ARG A 107 -14.90 2.99 12.30
C ARG A 107 -13.57 2.27 12.02
N PRO A 108 -13.46 1.50 10.93
CA PRO A 108 -12.19 0.95 10.50
C PRO A 108 -11.20 2.05 10.08
N THR A 109 -9.94 1.88 10.49
CA THR A 109 -8.83 2.80 10.21
C THR A 109 -7.72 2.11 9.40
N VAL A 110 -6.88 2.91 8.76
CA VAL A 110 -5.69 2.44 8.05
C VAL A 110 -4.54 2.32 9.05
N HIS A 111 -3.90 1.16 9.05
CA HIS A 111 -2.70 0.88 9.79
C HIS A 111 -1.53 0.65 8.84
N TYR A 112 -0.32 0.93 9.30
CA TYR A 112 0.93 0.66 8.59
C TYR A 112 1.78 -0.31 9.40
N PHE A 113 2.22 -1.38 8.77
CA PHE A 113 3.27 -2.26 9.29
C PHE A 113 4.59 -1.89 8.61
N GLY A 114 5.51 -1.29 9.36
CA GLY A 114 6.79 -0.81 8.85
C GLY A 114 7.94 -1.82 8.99
N PRO A 115 8.89 -1.87 8.04
CA PRO A 115 10.07 -2.75 8.10
C PRO A 115 11.11 -2.33 9.14
N ASP A 116 10.98 -1.12 9.70
CA ASP A 116 11.82 -0.53 10.74
C ASP A 116 11.31 -0.84 12.16
N GLU A 117 9.99 -0.82 12.37
CA GLU A 117 9.39 -1.08 13.69
C GLU A 117 8.91 -2.53 13.89
N LEU A 118 8.63 -3.26 12.79
CA LEU A 118 8.06 -4.62 12.85
C LEU A 118 6.77 -4.73 13.68
N ALA A 119 5.99 -3.65 13.66
CA ALA A 119 4.73 -3.51 14.39
C ALA A 119 3.71 -2.73 13.56
N TRP A 120 2.43 -2.94 13.86
CA TRP A 120 1.34 -2.17 13.25
C TRP A 120 1.15 -0.84 13.99
N LEU A 121 1.19 0.25 13.24
CA LEU A 121 0.88 1.60 13.68
C LEU A 121 -0.49 2.02 13.12
N ASP A 122 -1.44 2.41 13.99
CA ASP A 122 -2.69 3.04 13.55
C ASP A 122 -2.40 4.45 13.01
N LEU A 123 -2.82 4.73 11.78
CA LEU A 123 -2.70 6.06 11.17
C LEU A 123 -3.92 6.95 11.45
N GLU A 124 -4.88 6.44 12.22
CA GLU A 124 -6.11 7.10 12.71
C GLU A 124 -7.03 7.64 11.60
N GLN A 125 -6.81 7.20 10.36
CA GLN A 125 -7.48 7.67 9.15
C GLN A 125 -8.36 6.58 8.54
N GLY A 126 -9.54 6.95 8.03
CA GLY A 126 -10.29 6.07 7.14
C GLY A 126 -9.63 5.98 5.76
N TYR A 127 -10.03 5.02 4.92
CA TYR A 127 -9.44 4.81 3.59
C TYR A 127 -9.45 6.08 2.71
N ALA A 128 -10.58 6.80 2.66
CA ALA A 128 -10.72 7.99 1.83
C ALA A 128 -9.78 9.12 2.28
N ASP A 129 -9.75 9.40 3.60
CA ASP A 129 -8.88 10.43 4.18
C ASP A 129 -7.40 10.09 3.97
N TRP A 130 -7.02 8.82 4.20
CA TRP A 130 -5.67 8.33 3.98
C TRP A 130 -5.24 8.47 2.52
N LEU A 131 -6.04 7.98 1.57
CA LEU A 131 -5.68 8.04 0.15
C LEU A 131 -5.65 9.49 -0.35
N TYR A 132 -6.56 10.34 0.11
CA TYR A 132 -6.51 11.77 -0.18
C TYR A 132 -5.23 12.40 0.37
N ALA A 133 -4.85 12.14 1.62
CA ALA A 133 -3.62 12.68 2.22
C ALA A 133 -2.36 12.21 1.46
N VAL A 134 -2.31 10.93 1.08
CA VAL A 134 -1.26 10.34 0.23
C VAL A 134 -1.13 11.12 -1.07
N LEU A 135 -2.24 11.26 -1.80
CA LEU A 135 -2.28 11.96 -3.08
C LEU A 135 -2.09 13.48 -2.93
N ALA A 136 -2.31 14.05 -1.74
CA ALA A 136 -2.09 15.47 -1.46
C ALA A 136 -0.66 15.79 -1.00
N GLY A 137 0.24 14.79 -0.91
CA GLY A 137 1.64 15.03 -0.58
C GLY A 137 2.14 14.47 0.74
N SER A 138 1.37 13.65 1.47
CA SER A 138 1.83 13.16 2.80
C SER A 138 3.07 12.25 2.74
N LEU A 139 3.30 11.55 1.62
CA LEU A 139 4.36 10.55 1.49
C LEU A 139 5.78 11.09 1.72
N THR A 140 6.06 12.34 1.34
CA THR A 140 7.37 12.97 1.50
C THR A 140 7.81 12.97 2.96
N ARG A 141 6.91 13.36 3.87
CA ARG A 141 7.19 13.34 5.31
C ARG A 141 7.08 11.93 5.88
N PHE A 142 6.10 11.15 5.42
CA PHE A 142 5.88 9.79 5.92
C PHE A 142 7.09 8.88 5.71
N TYR A 143 7.80 9.04 4.59
CA TYR A 143 8.97 8.23 4.22
C TYR A 143 10.31 8.97 4.35
N GLU A 144 10.37 10.08 5.09
CA GLU A 144 11.59 10.89 5.22
C GLU A 144 12.79 10.07 5.69
N THR A 145 12.59 9.16 6.64
CA THR A 145 13.64 8.28 7.19
C THR A 145 13.91 7.04 6.33
N LEU A 146 13.02 6.73 5.39
CA LEU A 146 13.13 5.55 4.52
C LEU A 146 13.62 5.90 3.10
N ARG A 147 13.89 7.17 2.79
CA ARG A 147 14.40 7.59 1.47
C ARG A 147 15.90 7.89 1.49
N TRP A 148 16.56 7.67 0.36
CA TRP A 148 17.99 7.90 0.16
C TRP A 148 18.23 8.70 -1.13
N PRO A 149 19.37 9.39 -1.29
CA PRO A 149 19.64 10.14 -2.51
C PRO A 149 19.55 9.25 -3.77
N GLY A 150 18.70 9.63 -4.74
CA GLY A 150 18.49 8.90 -5.98
C GLY A 150 17.50 7.73 -5.90
N TRP A 151 16.77 7.59 -4.79
CA TRP A 151 15.75 6.56 -4.60
C TRP A 151 14.70 6.57 -5.73
N GLU A 152 14.38 7.73 -6.31
CA GLU A 152 13.37 7.88 -7.36
C GLU A 152 13.71 7.04 -8.59
N ALA A 153 14.98 7.08 -9.01
CA ALA A 153 15.47 6.35 -10.18
C ALA A 153 15.58 4.85 -9.90
N GLU A 154 16.00 4.47 -8.68
CA GLU A 154 16.07 3.06 -8.26
C GLU A 154 14.66 2.44 -8.19
N VAL A 155 13.68 3.18 -7.65
CA VAL A 155 12.29 2.72 -7.53
C VAL A 155 11.58 2.66 -8.88
N ALA A 156 11.78 3.66 -9.75
CA ALA A 156 11.20 3.66 -11.09
C ALA A 156 11.71 2.50 -11.97
N ALA A 157 12.84 1.88 -11.62
CA ALA A 157 13.38 0.70 -12.30
C ALA A 157 12.76 -0.63 -11.82
N LEU A 158 12.02 -0.63 -10.71
CA LEU A 158 11.38 -1.83 -10.17
C LEU A 158 10.10 -2.17 -10.93
N GLY A 159 9.82 -3.47 -11.02
CA GLY A 159 8.50 -3.98 -11.31
C GLY A 159 7.46 -3.68 -10.22
N PRO A 160 6.15 -3.59 -10.56
CA PRO A 160 5.07 -3.50 -9.56
C PRO A 160 5.01 -4.67 -8.56
N ASP A 161 5.67 -5.78 -8.87
CA ASP A 161 5.80 -6.99 -8.08
C ASP A 161 7.15 -7.14 -7.36
N GLU A 162 8.03 -6.12 -7.41
CA GLU A 162 9.38 -6.16 -6.83
C GLU A 162 9.56 -5.13 -5.72
N GLY A 163 10.33 -5.44 -4.68
CA GLY A 163 10.75 -4.49 -3.64
C GLY A 163 12.25 -4.55 -3.42
N PHE A 164 12.73 -3.86 -2.38
CA PHE A 164 14.12 -3.93 -1.94
C PHE A 164 14.29 -4.85 -0.74
N THR A 165 15.21 -5.79 -0.88
CA THR A 165 15.88 -6.39 0.29
C THR A 165 16.97 -5.46 0.76
N VAL A 166 17.11 -5.31 2.08
CA VAL A 166 18.06 -4.38 2.70
C VAL A 166 18.93 -5.10 3.72
N PHE A 167 20.24 -4.84 3.66
CA PHE A 167 21.20 -5.38 4.62
C PHE A 167 22.26 -4.34 5.02
N PRO A 168 22.46 -4.10 6.33
CA PRO A 168 21.67 -4.60 7.47
C PRO A 168 20.21 -4.11 7.42
N PRO A 169 19.22 -4.88 7.94
CA PRO A 169 17.81 -4.54 7.77
C PRO A 169 17.38 -3.35 8.64
N PRO A 170 16.31 -2.62 8.25
CA PRO A 170 15.96 -1.31 8.84
C PRO A 170 15.66 -1.33 10.35
N PHE A 171 15.18 -2.48 10.86
CA PHE A 171 14.91 -2.68 12.28
C PHE A 171 16.16 -2.86 13.16
N THR A 172 17.38 -2.92 12.58
CA THR A 172 18.64 -2.92 13.35
C THR A 172 19.26 -1.53 13.36
N LYS A 173 20.08 -1.24 14.38
CA LYS A 173 20.78 0.04 14.50
C LYS A 173 21.65 0.37 13.28
N GLU A 174 22.28 -0.65 12.71
CA GLU A 174 23.17 -0.53 11.55
C GLU A 174 22.40 -0.33 10.24
N GLY A 175 21.11 -0.69 10.20
CA GLY A 175 20.26 -0.60 9.01
C GLY A 175 19.41 0.67 8.91
N GLN A 176 19.44 1.55 9.91
CA GLN A 176 18.62 2.77 9.94
C GLN A 176 19.01 3.80 8.88
N ASP A 177 20.29 3.86 8.48
CA ASP A 177 20.75 4.78 7.43
C ASP A 177 20.69 4.09 6.07
N LEU A 178 19.54 4.22 5.39
CA LEU A 178 19.32 3.59 4.10
C LEU A 178 20.24 4.10 2.98
N ALA A 179 20.98 5.20 3.16
CA ALA A 179 21.98 5.62 2.19
C ALA A 179 23.27 4.76 2.26
N ARG A 180 23.47 4.00 3.36
CA ARG A 180 24.71 3.26 3.65
C ARG A 180 24.56 1.74 3.64
N VAL A 181 23.32 1.25 3.59
CA VAL A 181 22.99 -0.17 3.48
C VAL A 181 23.10 -0.67 2.03
N SER A 182 23.23 -1.98 1.88
CA SER A 182 23.05 -2.64 0.58
C SER A 182 21.55 -2.83 0.30
N ARG A 183 21.08 -2.39 -0.87
CA ARG A 183 19.72 -2.61 -1.37
C ARG A 183 19.78 -3.46 -2.63
N ARG A 184 18.89 -4.44 -2.78
CA ARG A 184 18.76 -5.24 -4.00
C ARG A 184 17.30 -5.51 -4.35
N PRO A 185 16.90 -5.38 -5.63
CA PRO A 185 15.59 -5.82 -6.09
C PRO A 185 15.34 -7.29 -5.74
N ALA A 186 14.12 -7.58 -5.30
CA ALA A 186 13.64 -8.93 -5.01
C ALA A 186 12.11 -8.97 -5.18
N PRO A 187 11.48 -10.15 -5.31
CA PRO A 187 10.03 -10.24 -5.33
C PRO A 187 9.41 -9.65 -4.05
N LEU A 188 8.46 -8.71 -4.20
CA LEU A 188 7.86 -7.97 -3.08
C LEU A 188 7.25 -8.92 -2.04
N ALA A 189 6.59 -9.99 -2.49
CA ALA A 189 6.02 -11.00 -1.59
C ALA A 189 7.08 -11.64 -0.66
N GLN A 190 8.32 -11.82 -1.14
CA GLN A 190 9.41 -12.33 -0.30
C GLN A 190 9.88 -11.30 0.71
N VAL A 191 9.95 -10.02 0.31
CA VAL A 191 10.31 -8.91 1.20
C VAL A 191 9.28 -8.79 2.33
N VAL A 192 7.98 -8.81 1.99
CA VAL A 192 6.88 -8.75 2.96
C VAL A 192 6.90 -9.96 3.91
N SER A 193 7.03 -11.18 3.37
CA SER A 193 7.07 -12.40 4.19
C SER A 193 8.23 -12.34 5.19
N PHE A 194 9.41 -11.89 4.76
CA PHE A 194 10.58 -11.77 5.63
C PHE A 194 10.28 -10.92 6.87
N TYR A 195 9.71 -9.72 6.71
CA TYR A 195 9.44 -8.84 7.85
C TYR A 195 8.31 -9.37 8.74
N GLN A 196 7.25 -9.93 8.16
CA GLN A 196 6.17 -10.52 8.94
C GLN A 196 6.63 -11.76 9.73
N ASP A 197 7.43 -12.63 9.12
CA ASP A 197 8.00 -13.81 9.78
C ASP A 197 8.97 -13.40 10.90
N THR A 198 9.72 -12.33 10.67
CA THR A 198 10.64 -11.76 11.66
C THR A 198 9.89 -11.17 12.86
N ALA A 199 8.81 -10.40 12.62
CA ALA A 199 7.96 -9.89 13.70
C ALA A 199 7.37 -11.01 14.56
N ARG A 200 6.85 -12.07 13.93
CA ARG A 200 6.33 -13.26 14.65
C ARG A 200 7.39 -13.94 15.52
N GLN A 201 8.66 -13.94 15.10
CA GLN A 201 9.76 -14.50 15.90
C GLN A 201 10.14 -13.60 17.09
N PHE A 202 9.99 -12.28 16.95
CA PHE A 202 10.21 -11.32 18.03
C PHE A 202 9.02 -11.19 18.99
N GLY A 203 7.87 -11.79 18.67
CA GLY A 203 6.68 -11.82 19.53
C GLY A 203 5.86 -10.53 19.51
N SER A 204 5.96 -9.74 18.43
CA SER A 204 5.09 -8.60 18.16
C SER A 204 3.84 -8.98 17.38
#